data_AF-A0AA86N8Q0-F1
#
_entry.id   AF-A0AA86N8Q0-F1
#
_cell.length_a   1.000
_cell.length_b   1.000
_cell.length_c   1.000
_cell.angle_alpha   90.00
_cell.angle_beta   90.00
_cell.angle_gamma   90.00
#
_symmetry.space_group_name_H-M   'P 1'
#
loop_
_entity.id
_entity.type
_entity.pdbx_description
1 polymer ?
#
loop_
_entity_poly.entity_id
_entity_poly.type
_entity_poly.pdbx_seq_one_letter_code
_entity_poly.pdbx_strand_id
1 'polypeptide(L)'
;MFQLIYVMLSNEIFKIDLKCDVCVIVIDSVYAYVEDQDNEQAVAEFLGKVCEYIPQDLFNWCEQIIQNYYYVLIQEIVEGHPPYEICQSLTLC
;
A
#
# COMPACT_ATOMS: atom_id res chain seq x y z
N MET A 1 -26.18 -20.65 16.83
CA MET A 1 -24.79 -20.72 17.35
C MET A 1 -23.77 -21.28 16.35
N PHE A 2 -24.15 -21.84 15.19
CA PHE A 2 -23.17 -22.30 14.17
C PHE A 2 -23.16 -21.51 12.84
N GLN A 3 -24.16 -20.64 12.58
CA GLN A 3 -24.20 -19.84 11.35
C GLN A 3 -23.28 -18.60 11.35
N LEU A 4 -22.91 -18.05 12.52
CA LEU A 4 -22.08 -16.84 12.60
C LEU A 4 -20.58 -17.08 12.41
N ILE A 5 -20.12 -18.33 12.52
CA ILE A 5 -18.71 -18.70 12.29
C ILE A 5 -18.42 -18.79 10.78
N TYR A 6 -19.44 -19.06 9.96
CA TYR A 6 -19.29 -19.25 8.51
C TYR A 6 -18.97 -17.95 7.76
N VAL A 7 -19.42 -16.80 8.27
CA VAL A 7 -19.17 -15.48 7.64
C VAL A 7 -17.73 -14.98 7.86
N MET A 8 -16.98 -15.56 8.80
CA MET A 8 -15.55 -15.31 8.97
C MET A 8 -14.68 -16.12 7.97
N LEU A 9 -15.29 -16.96 7.11
CA LEU A 9 -14.61 -17.90 6.21
C LEU A 9 -14.89 -17.64 4.71
N SER A 10 -14.73 -16.41 4.24
CA SER A 10 -14.43 -16.16 2.81
C SER A 10 -13.17 -15.30 2.69
N ASN A 11 -12.04 -15.96 2.86
CA ASN A 11 -10.66 -15.46 2.98
C ASN A 11 -10.07 -14.86 1.69
N GLU A 12 -10.91 -14.44 0.74
CA GLU A 12 -10.49 -13.86 -0.55
C GLU A 12 -11.01 -12.44 -0.71
N ILE A 13 -12.30 -12.18 -0.43
CA ILE A 13 -12.91 -10.84 -0.63
C ILE A 13 -12.32 -9.83 0.37
N PHE A 14 -12.30 -10.16 1.66
CA PHE A 14 -11.75 -9.27 2.70
C PHE A 14 -10.24 -9.02 2.55
N LYS A 15 -9.51 -9.97 1.95
CA LYS A 15 -8.07 -9.79 1.69
C LYS A 15 -7.79 -8.93 0.46
N ILE A 16 -8.65 -8.96 -0.55
CA ILE A 16 -8.53 -8.12 -1.75
C ILE A 16 -8.73 -6.66 -1.34
N ASP A 17 -9.81 -6.36 -0.63
CA ASP A 17 -10.09 -5.00 -0.17
C ASP A 17 -8.94 -4.48 0.73
N LEU A 18 -8.42 -5.32 1.63
CA LEU A 18 -7.33 -4.95 2.53
C LEU A 18 -6.00 -4.66 1.81
N LYS A 19 -5.66 -5.39 0.74
CA LYS A 19 -4.45 -5.13 -0.05
C LYS A 19 -4.56 -3.81 -0.80
N CYS A 20 -5.72 -3.55 -1.39
CA CYS A 20 -6.00 -2.31 -2.09
C CYS A 20 -5.88 -1.13 -1.12
N ASP A 21 -6.54 -1.22 0.04
CA ASP A 21 -6.52 -0.18 1.08
C ASP A 21 -5.09 0.10 1.57
N VAL A 22 -4.32 -0.94 1.90
CA VAL A 22 -2.94 -0.74 2.39
C VAL A 22 -2.05 -0.13 1.31
N CYS A 23 -2.19 -0.56 0.05
CA CYS A 23 -1.45 0.03 -1.06
C CYS A 23 -1.75 1.52 -1.21
N VAL A 24 -3.03 1.90 -1.21
CA VAL A 24 -3.46 3.29 -1.33
C VAL A 24 -2.93 4.12 -0.15
N ILE A 25 -3.03 3.62 1.08
CA ILE A 25 -2.51 4.30 2.27
C ILE A 25 -0.99 4.52 2.19
N VAL A 26 -0.23 3.55 1.70
CA VAL A 26 1.23 3.67 1.53
C VAL A 26 1.56 4.82 0.59
N ILE A 27 0.89 4.88 -0.56
CA ILE A 27 1.14 5.91 -1.57
C ILE A 27 0.67 7.29 -1.09
N ASP A 28 -0.53 7.37 -0.49
CA ASP A 28 -1.05 8.59 0.10
C ASP A 28 -0.12 9.14 1.20
N SER A 29 0.52 8.26 1.97
CA SER A 29 1.51 8.67 2.96
C SER A 29 2.72 9.34 2.31
N VAL A 30 3.21 8.81 1.18
CA VAL A 30 4.30 9.45 0.44
C VAL A 30 3.87 10.84 -0.04
N TYR A 31 2.69 10.95 -0.65
CA TYR A 31 2.16 12.24 -1.12
C TYR A 31 1.89 13.25 0.01
N ALA A 32 1.58 12.78 1.21
CA ALA A 32 1.34 13.64 2.36
C ALA A 32 2.63 14.14 3.03
N TYR A 33 3.69 13.32 3.05
CA TYR A 33 4.87 13.58 3.88
C TYR A 33 6.15 13.88 3.11
N VAL A 34 6.20 13.62 1.80
CA VAL A 34 7.33 13.99 0.94
C VAL A 34 6.99 15.30 0.21
N GLU A 35 7.77 16.34 0.48
CA GLU A 35 7.58 17.67 -0.13
C GLU A 35 7.94 17.69 -1.61
N ASP A 36 9.04 17.03 -1.99
CA ASP A 36 9.55 16.96 -3.36
C ASP A 36 9.33 15.54 -3.91
N GLN A 37 8.16 15.33 -4.50
CA GLN A 37 7.72 14.03 -5.01
C GLN A 37 8.39 13.68 -6.34
N ASP A 38 8.96 14.66 -7.04
CA ASP A 38 9.73 14.47 -8.27
C ASP A 38 11.17 13.98 -7.97
N ASN A 39 11.60 14.08 -6.71
CA ASN A 39 12.91 13.60 -6.26
C ASN A 39 12.86 12.13 -5.87
N GLU A 40 13.34 11.28 -6.78
CA GLU A 40 13.41 9.83 -6.62
C GLU A 40 14.06 9.40 -5.30
N GLN A 41 15.12 10.08 -4.86
CA GLN A 41 15.81 9.75 -3.62
C GLN A 41 14.94 10.06 -2.40
N ALA A 42 14.24 11.19 -2.38
CA ALA A 42 13.36 11.56 -1.28
C ALA A 42 12.18 10.59 -1.15
N VAL A 43 11.59 10.20 -2.29
CA VAL A 43 10.53 9.20 -2.35
C VAL A 43 11.02 7.83 -1.86
N ALA A 44 12.18 7.37 -2.34
CA ALA A 44 12.78 6.12 -1.92
C ALA A 44 13.06 6.09 -0.40
N GLU A 45 13.70 7.12 0.14
CA GLU A 45 14.01 7.21 1.57
C GLU A 45 12.75 7.18 2.45
N PHE A 46 11.66 7.78 2.01
CA PHE A 46 10.39 7.72 2.74
C PHE A 46 9.71 6.36 2.61
N LEU A 47 9.62 5.81 1.39
CA LEU A 47 9.05 4.47 1.16
C LEU A 47 9.79 3.40 1.97
N GLY A 48 11.10 3.52 2.17
CA GLY A 48 11.90 2.56 2.95
C GLY A 48 11.52 2.48 4.42
N LYS A 49 10.80 3.48 4.95
CA LYS A 49 10.33 3.55 6.35
C LYS A 49 8.82 3.73 6.46
N VAL A 50 8.08 3.72 5.34
CA VAL A 50 6.65 4.06 5.34
C VAL A 50 5.84 3.15 6.24
N CYS A 51 6.23 1.88 6.35
CA CYS A 51 5.54 0.90 7.20
C CYS A 51 5.63 1.21 8.70
N GLU A 52 6.57 2.06 9.14
CA GLU A 52 6.62 2.56 10.52
C GLU A 52 5.48 3.54 10.85
N TYR A 53 4.86 4.13 9.82
CA TYR A 53 3.74 5.06 9.93
C TYR A 53 2.38 4.37 9.74
N ILE A 54 2.38 3.08 9.42
CA ILE A 54 1.17 2.29 9.18
C ILE A 54 0.71 1.63 10.49
N PRO A 55 -0.61 1.55 10.77
CA PRO A 55 -1.13 0.85 11.94
C PRO A 55 -0.58 -0.58 12.06
N GLN A 56 -0.27 -1.01 13.28
CA GLN A 56 0.41 -2.28 13.55
C GLN A 56 -0.30 -3.51 12.94
N ASP A 57 -1.63 -3.51 12.90
CA ASP A 57 -2.43 -4.59 12.32
C ASP A 57 -2.25 -4.73 10.79
N LEU A 58 -1.76 -3.69 10.13
CA LEU A 58 -1.52 -3.63 8.68
C LEU A 58 -0.03 -3.73 8.31
N PHE A 59 0.87 -3.74 9.30
CA PHE A 59 2.32 -3.73 9.10
C PHE A 59 2.80 -4.84 8.16
N ASN A 60 2.33 -6.08 8.37
CA ASN A 60 2.73 -7.21 7.53
C ASN A 60 2.27 -7.08 6.07
N TRP A 61 1.16 -6.38 5.82
CA TRP A 61 0.70 -6.10 4.46
C TRP A 61 1.55 -5.01 3.81
N CYS A 62 1.87 -3.96 4.56
CA CYS A 62 2.76 -2.90 4.10
C CYS A 62 4.13 -3.48 3.71
N GLU A 63 4.76 -4.25 4.60
CA GLU A 63 6.06 -4.88 4.34
C GLU A 63 6.04 -5.75 3.08
N GLN A 64 4.97 -6.53 2.87
CA GLN A 64 4.83 -7.33 1.65
C GLN A 64 4.70 -6.47 0.40
N ILE A 65 3.98 -5.36 0.46
CA ILE A 65 3.83 -4.44 -0.69
C ILE A 65 5.17 -3.78 -0.98
N ILE A 66 5.86 -3.24 0.03
CA ILE A 66 7.17 -2.61 -0.12
C ILE A 66 8.18 -3.61 -0.67
N GLN A 67 8.30 -4.81 -0.10
CA GLN A 67 9.26 -5.82 -0.57
C GLN A 67 9.05 -6.24 -2.04
N ASN A 68 7.80 -6.27 -2.51
CA ASN A 68 7.47 -6.72 -3.87
C ASN A 68 7.50 -5.59 -4.90
N TYR A 69 7.16 -4.36 -4.49
CA TYR A 69 6.85 -3.27 -5.43
C TYR A 69 7.67 -2.00 -5.20
N TYR A 70 8.61 -1.97 -4.25
CA TYR A 70 9.39 -0.78 -3.89
C TYR A 70 9.84 0.07 -5.09
N TYR A 71 10.56 -0.53 -6.04
CA TYR A 71 11.08 0.19 -7.20
C TYR A 71 9.98 0.70 -8.13
N VAL A 72 8.89 -0.06 -8.31
CA VAL A 72 7.77 0.36 -9.15
C VAL A 72 7.01 1.51 -8.49
N LEU A 73 6.77 1.42 -7.18
CA LEU A 73 6.14 2.49 -6.41
C LEU A 73 6.93 3.80 -6.49
N ILE A 74 8.26 3.75 -6.42
CA ILE A 74 9.09 4.95 -6.61
C ILE A 74 8.82 5.60 -7.96
N GLN A 75 8.87 4.83 -9.05
CA GLN A 75 8.70 5.37 -10.40
C GLN A 75 7.29 5.93 -10.60
N GLU A 76 6.26 5.19 -10.22
CA GLU A 76 4.86 5.60 -10.38
C GLU A 76 4.52 6.85 -9.56
N ILE A 77 5.13 7.01 -8.37
CA ILE A 77 4.95 8.20 -7.52
C ILE A 77 5.67 9.41 -8.11
N VAL A 78 6.89 9.24 -8.60
CA VAL A 78 7.65 10.31 -9.27
C VAL A 78 6.97 10.75 -10.57
N GLU A 79 6.29 9.83 -11.26
CA GLU A 79 5.45 10.15 -12.42
C GLU A 79 4.11 10.81 -12.03
N GLY A 80 3.78 10.87 -10.73
CA GLY A 80 2.62 11.57 -10.20
C GLY A 80 1.29 10.86 -10.43
N HIS A 81 1.30 9.53 -10.61
CA HIS A 81 0.07 8.77 -10.86
C HIS A 81 -0.83 8.69 -9.61
N PRO A 82 -2.16 8.68 -9.75
CA PRO A 82 -3.07 8.59 -8.61
C PRO A 82 -2.90 7.27 -7.83
N PRO A 83 -2.98 7.28 -6.48
CA PRO A 83 -2.76 6.10 -5.64
C PRO A 83 -3.57 4.86 -6.07
N TYR A 84 -4.85 5.05 -6.37
CA TYR A 84 -5.73 3.96 -6.78
C TYR A 84 -5.32 3.36 -8.15
N GLU A 85 -4.89 4.20 -9.10
CA GLU A 85 -4.46 3.74 -10.42
C GLU A 85 -3.15 2.95 -10.34
N ILE A 86 -2.21 3.40 -9.49
CA ILE A 86 -0.98 2.66 -9.20
C ILE A 86 -1.33 1.30 -8.57
N CYS A 87 -2.17 1.28 -7.54
CA CYS A 87 -2.54 0.03 -6.89
C CYS A 87 -3.30 -0.94 -7.82
N GLN A 88 -4.07 -0.41 -8.78
CA GLN A 88 -4.72 -1.19 -9.82
C GLN A 88 -3.71 -1.78 -10.82
N SER A 89 -2.71 -1.00 -11.25
CA SER A 89 -1.66 -1.49 -12.16
C SER A 89 -0.83 -2.62 -11.55
N LEU A 90 -0.72 -2.65 -10.22
CA LEU A 90 -0.04 -3.67 -9.43
C LEU A 90 -0.93 -4.88 -9.07
N THR A 91 -2.20 -4.90 -9.51
CA THR A 91 -3.21 -5.92 -9.16
C THR A 91 -3.46 -6.06 -7.65
N LEU A 92 -3.24 -4.98 -6.91
CA LEU A 92 -3.56 -4.86 -5.48
C LEU A 92 -4.99 -4.30 -5.30
N CYS A 93 -5.43 -3.50 -6.28
CA CYS A 93 -6.80 -3.22 -6.66
C CYS A 93 -7.01 -3.75 -8.12
#